data_AF-A0A202B2H3-F1
#
_entry.id   AF-A0A202B2H3-F1
#
_cell.length_a   1.000
_cell.length_b   1.000
_cell.length_c   1.000
_cell.angle_alpha   90.00
_cell.angle_beta   90.00
_cell.angle_gamma   90.00
#
_symmetry.space_group_name_H-M   'P 1'
#
loop_
_entity.id
_entity.type
_entity.pdbx_description
1 polymer ?
#
loop_
_entity_poly.entity_id
_entity_poly.type
_entity_poly.pdbx_seq_one_letter_code
_entity_poly.pdbx_strand_id
1 'polypeptide(L)'
;MAFTDAEKTDIRRFCGFPVFGGQPVQAFGHRFFTQYGTLEFRLNNLQPGEEAVIRNTYLANLLELETDIVETRDNLDTAQAAVWTRNRNEVRDREALFDGWRRRLCGFLGVAPGPALGDGGMSLVV
;
A
#
# COMPACT_ATOMS: atom_id res chain seq x y z
N MET A 1 20.46 2.98 3.19
CA MET A 1 20.43 3.57 1.83
C MET A 1 19.05 4.17 1.64
N ALA A 2 18.97 5.50 1.68
CA ALA A 2 17.71 6.24 1.68
C ALA A 2 16.78 5.84 0.51
N PHE A 3 15.47 5.85 0.77
CA PHE A 3 14.48 5.58 -0.26
C PHE A 3 14.52 6.61 -1.40
N THR A 4 14.32 6.14 -2.62
CA THR A 4 14.09 6.99 -3.80
C THR A 4 12.73 7.68 -3.72
N ASP A 5 12.53 8.73 -4.51
CA ASP A 5 11.24 9.44 -4.57
C ASP A 5 10.10 8.55 -5.07
N ALA A 6 10.41 7.60 -5.97
CA ALA A 6 9.47 6.59 -6.45
C ALA A 6 9.04 5.66 -5.29
N GLU A 7 10.00 5.11 -4.55
CA GLU A 7 9.72 4.24 -3.40
C GLU A 7 8.92 4.97 -2.31
N LYS A 8 9.25 6.23 -2.02
CA LYS A 8 8.47 7.03 -1.07
C LYS A 8 7.03 7.24 -1.54
N THR A 9 6.83 7.40 -2.85
CA THR A 9 5.50 7.54 -3.44
C THR A 9 4.70 6.25 -3.33
N ASP A 10 5.33 5.10 -3.59
CA ASP A 10 4.71 3.79 -3.42
C ASP A 10 4.36 3.51 -1.96
N ILE A 11 5.24 3.85 -1.02
CA ILE A 11 4.96 3.65 0.40
C ILE A 11 3.74 4.47 0.84
N ARG A 12 3.64 5.74 0.42
CA ARG A 12 2.49 6.60 0.74
C ARG A 12 1.18 6.05 0.19
N ARG A 13 1.15 5.68 -1.09
CA ARG A 13 -0.08 5.17 -1.74
C ARG A 13 -0.50 3.83 -1.13
N PHE A 14 0.45 2.95 -0.84
CA PHE A 14 0.16 1.68 -0.18
C PHE A 14 -0.32 1.89 1.25
N CYS A 15 0.21 2.89 1.97
CA CYS A 15 -0.33 3.27 3.27
C CYS A 15 -1.68 4.01 3.20
N GLY A 16 -2.23 4.24 2.01
CA GLY A 16 -3.55 4.87 1.83
C GLY A 16 -3.53 6.39 1.93
N PHE A 17 -2.35 7.01 1.87
CA PHE A 17 -2.21 8.46 1.85
C PHE A 17 -2.30 9.00 0.42
N PRO A 18 -2.98 10.15 0.22
CA PRO A 18 -3.11 10.77 -1.09
C PRO A 18 -1.78 11.39 -1.55
N VAL A 19 -1.78 11.83 -2.81
CA VAL A 19 -0.63 12.47 -3.46
C VAL A 19 -0.01 13.57 -2.59
N PHE A 20 1.33 13.56 -2.47
CA PHE A 20 2.07 14.53 -1.66
C PHE A 20 2.19 15.91 -2.30
N GLY A 21 2.33 15.94 -3.63
CA GLY A 21 2.63 17.15 -4.39
C GLY A 21 4.08 17.63 -4.25
N GLY A 22 4.59 18.32 -5.27
CA GLY A 22 5.95 18.85 -5.29
C GLY A 22 6.15 20.17 -4.54
N GLN A 23 5.06 20.83 -4.13
CA GLN A 23 5.09 22.14 -3.49
C GLN A 23 4.23 22.15 -2.22
N PRO A 24 4.69 22.75 -1.11
CA PRO A 24 3.95 22.79 0.15
C PRO A 24 2.88 23.90 0.13
N VAL A 25 1.91 23.81 -0.79
CA VAL A 25 0.79 24.77 -0.90
C VAL A 25 -0.50 24.20 -0.31
N GLN A 26 -1.42 25.07 0.10
CA GLN A 26 -2.70 24.68 0.73
C GLN A 26 -3.57 23.76 -0.16
N ALA A 27 -3.37 23.79 -1.48
CA ALA A 27 -4.02 22.87 -2.41
C ALA A 27 -3.68 21.38 -2.12
N PHE A 28 -2.56 21.10 -1.44
CA PHE A 28 -2.18 19.77 -0.96
C PHE A 28 -2.49 19.61 0.54
N GLY A 29 -3.70 19.97 0.96
CA GLY A 29 -4.13 20.06 2.36
C GLY A 29 -3.79 18.83 3.24
N HIS A 30 -3.79 17.63 2.66
CA HIS A 30 -3.44 16.37 3.35
C HIS A 30 -2.01 16.31 3.87
N ARG A 31 -1.10 17.08 3.26
CA ARG A 31 0.32 17.17 3.64
C ARG A 31 0.51 17.79 5.04
N PHE A 32 -0.47 18.54 5.52
CA PHE A 32 -0.45 19.18 6.83
C PHE A 32 -1.11 18.33 7.93
N PHE A 33 -1.59 17.13 7.61
CA PHE A 33 -2.10 16.20 8.61
C PHE A 33 -0.94 15.59 9.41
N THR A 34 -1.12 15.48 10.73
CA THR A 34 -0.06 14.99 11.64
C THR A 34 0.45 13.61 11.24
N GLN A 35 -0.43 12.69 10.85
CA GLN A 35 -0.06 11.34 10.42
C GLN A 35 0.85 11.36 9.17
N TYR A 36 0.60 12.31 8.26
CA TYR A 36 1.40 12.47 7.04
C TYR A 36 2.81 12.97 7.38
N GLY A 37 2.91 13.99 8.24
CA GLY A 37 4.20 14.49 8.71
C GLY A 37 5.02 13.43 9.44
N THR A 38 4.38 12.59 10.26
CA THR A 38 5.04 11.47 10.94
C THR A 38 5.57 10.43 9.96
N LEU A 39 4.79 10.07 8.93
CA LEU A 39 5.24 9.16 7.89
C LEU A 39 6.47 9.73 7.17
N GLU A 40 6.41 10.99 6.73
CA GLU A 40 7.54 11.65 6.06
C GLU A 40 8.80 11.70 6.92
N PHE A 41 8.66 12.02 8.20
CA PHE A 41 9.79 12.01 9.11
C PHE A 41 10.42 10.62 9.18
N ARG A 42 9.62 9.55 9.33
CA ARG A 42 10.13 8.18 9.38
C ARG A 42 10.81 7.77 8.07
N LEU A 43 10.19 8.02 6.92
CA LEU A 43 10.77 7.70 5.61
C LEU A 43 12.14 8.34 5.35
N ASN A 44 12.48 9.41 6.08
CA ASN A 44 13.78 10.06 5.98
C ASN A 44 14.77 9.67 7.09
N ASN A 45 14.35 8.91 8.11
CA ASN A 45 15.14 8.61 9.31
C ASN A 45 15.18 7.10 9.68
N LEU A 46 14.69 6.21 8.83
CA LEU A 46 14.73 4.76 9.06
C LEU A 46 16.16 4.21 9.03
N GLN A 47 16.39 3.13 9.78
CA GLN A 47 17.64 2.40 9.74
C GLN A 47 17.76 1.60 8.43
N PRO A 48 18.99 1.34 7.94
CA PRO A 48 19.20 0.57 6.71
C PRO A 48 18.55 -0.82 6.71
N GLY A 49 18.44 -1.48 7.87
CA GLY A 49 17.75 -2.76 7.99
C GLY A 49 16.24 -2.65 7.78
N GLU A 50 15.61 -1.61 8.33
CA GLU A 50 14.17 -1.35 8.16
C GLU A 50 13.86 -0.95 6.71
N GLU A 51 14.73 -0.16 6.08
CA GLU A 51 14.64 0.17 4.66
C GLU A 51 14.70 -1.09 3.78
N ALA A 52 15.58 -2.04 4.11
CA ALA A 52 15.70 -3.30 3.41
C ALA A 52 14.45 -4.17 3.56
N VAL A 53 13.84 -4.22 4.75
CA VAL A 53 12.58 -4.95 4.98
C VAL A 53 11.45 -4.34 4.15
N ILE A 54 11.30 -3.01 4.15
CA ILE A 54 10.29 -2.31 3.35
C ILE A 54 10.47 -2.59 1.87
N ARG A 55 11.69 -2.48 1.34
CA ARG A 55 11.97 -2.72 -0.08
C ARG A 55 11.75 -4.18 -0.49
N ASN A 56 12.41 -5.10 0.20
CA ASN A 56 12.51 -6.49 -0.24
C ASN A 56 11.28 -7.32 0.14
N THR A 57 10.54 -6.90 1.17
CA THR A 57 9.36 -7.65 1.64
C THR A 57 8.08 -6.94 1.28
N TYR A 58 7.94 -5.66 1.60
CA TYR A 58 6.66 -4.98 1.39
C TYR A 58 6.49 -4.48 -0.05
N LEU A 59 7.41 -3.66 -0.57
CA LEU A 59 7.30 -3.08 -1.90
C LEU A 59 7.31 -4.16 -2.99
N ALA A 60 8.21 -5.14 -2.90
CA ALA A 60 8.27 -6.26 -3.84
C ALA A 60 6.92 -6.98 -3.96
N ASN A 61 6.36 -7.45 -2.84
CA ASN A 61 5.09 -8.19 -2.85
C ASN A 61 3.87 -7.30 -3.16
N LEU A 62 3.84 -6.05 -2.69
CA LEU A 62 2.70 -5.15 -2.92
C LEU A 62 2.57 -4.76 -4.40
N LEU A 63 3.69 -4.58 -5.10
CA LEU A 63 3.67 -4.32 -6.54
C LEU A 63 3.14 -5.52 -7.32
N GLU A 64 3.61 -6.73 -6.99
CA GLU A 64 3.12 -7.98 -7.60
C GLU A 64 1.62 -8.17 -7.35
N LEU A 65 1.17 -8.04 -6.10
CA LEU A 65 -0.25 -8.19 -5.73
C LEU A 65 -1.16 -7.18 -6.44
N GLU A 66 -0.69 -5.94 -6.65
CA GLU A 66 -1.44 -4.94 -7.40
C GLU A 66 -1.56 -5.31 -8.88
N THR A 67 -0.45 -5.74 -9.50
CA THR A 67 -0.46 -6.22 -10.89
C THR A 67 -1.38 -7.44 -11.05
N ASP A 68 -1.27 -8.40 -10.13
CA ASP A 68 -2.09 -9.61 -10.08
C ASP A 68 -3.60 -9.30 -10.07
N ILE A 69 -4.03 -8.25 -9.38
CA ILE A 69 -5.46 -7.85 -9.38
C ILE A 69 -5.86 -7.39 -10.78
N VAL A 70 -5.05 -6.55 -11.44
CA VAL A 70 -5.38 -6.03 -12.78
C VAL A 70 -5.36 -7.13 -13.83
N GLU A 71 -4.44 -8.09 -13.74
CA GLU A 71 -4.34 -9.21 -14.68
C GLU A 71 -5.56 -10.14 -14.64
N THR A 72 -6.31 -10.19 -13.54
CA THR A 72 -7.57 -10.95 -13.49
C THR A 72 -8.60 -10.51 -14.54
N ARG A 73 -8.47 -9.29 -15.09
CA ARG A 73 -9.35 -8.75 -16.13
C ARG A 73 -9.46 -9.67 -17.34
N ASP A 74 -8.39 -10.37 -17.68
CA ASP A 74 -8.29 -11.19 -18.89
C ASP A 74 -9.22 -12.42 -18.82
N ASN A 75 -9.70 -12.78 -17.62
CA ASN A 75 -10.54 -13.95 -17.37
C ASN A 75 -11.93 -13.59 -16.78
N LEU A 76 -12.33 -12.31 -16.83
CA LEU A 76 -13.62 -11.86 -16.24
C LEU A 76 -14.84 -12.27 -17.09
N ASP A 77 -14.67 -12.48 -18.39
CA ASP A 77 -15.76 -12.74 -19.35
C ASP A 77 -16.22 -14.21 -19.38
N THR A 78 -15.32 -15.13 -19.06
CA THR A 78 -15.52 -16.57 -19.23
C THR A 78 -15.72 -17.26 -17.89
N ALA A 79 -16.93 -17.76 -17.63
CA ALA A 79 -17.25 -18.45 -16.37
C ALA A 79 -16.71 -19.89 -16.30
N GLN A 80 -16.54 -20.53 -17.45
CA GLN A 80 -16.03 -21.90 -17.60
C GLN A 80 -15.35 -22.04 -18.96
N ALA A 81 -14.12 -22.57 -18.97
CA ALA A 81 -13.38 -22.91 -20.17
C ALA A 81 -12.99 -24.39 -20.12
N ALA A 82 -13.66 -25.21 -20.93
CA ALA A 82 -13.56 -26.67 -20.89
C ALA A 82 -13.81 -27.24 -19.46
N VAL A 83 -12.88 -28.03 -18.93
CA VAL A 83 -12.99 -28.66 -17.58
C VAL A 83 -12.62 -27.68 -16.46
N TRP A 84 -12.03 -26.52 -16.79
CA TRP A 84 -11.62 -25.52 -15.81
C TRP A 84 -12.78 -24.61 -15.39
N THR A 85 -13.01 -24.54 -14.08
CA THR A 85 -14.01 -23.65 -13.47
C THR A 85 -13.29 -22.51 -12.75
N ARG A 86 -13.74 -21.27 -12.99
CA ARG A 86 -13.12 -20.10 -12.36
C ARG A 86 -13.48 -20.00 -10.87
N ASN A 87 -12.57 -19.46 -10.06
CA ASN A 87 -12.92 -19.03 -8.70
C ASN A 87 -13.69 -17.70 -8.79
N ARG A 88 -14.98 -17.72 -8.47
CA ARG A 88 -15.83 -16.52 -8.52
C ARG A 88 -15.43 -15.44 -7.51
N ASN A 89 -14.69 -15.82 -6.47
CA ASN A 89 -14.23 -14.91 -5.42
C ASN A 89 -12.79 -14.41 -5.66
N GLU A 90 -12.13 -14.81 -6.75
CA GLU A 90 -10.71 -14.55 -6.97
C GLU A 90 -10.33 -13.07 -6.83
N VAL A 91 -11.06 -12.17 -7.49
CA VAL A 91 -10.80 -10.72 -7.43
C VAL A 91 -10.91 -10.23 -5.99
N ARG A 92 -11.99 -10.62 -5.30
CA ARG A 92 -12.24 -10.24 -3.89
C ARG A 92 -11.14 -10.76 -2.96
N ASP A 93 -10.71 -12.00 -3.15
CA ASP A 93 -9.68 -12.64 -2.33
C ASP A 93 -8.30 -11.97 -2.55
N ARG A 94 -7.98 -11.61 -3.81
CA ARG A 94 -6.76 -10.85 -4.16
C ARG A 94 -6.78 -9.44 -3.57
N GLU A 95 -7.89 -8.71 -3.69
CA GLU A 95 -8.07 -7.38 -3.08
C GLU A 95 -7.92 -7.44 -1.56
N ALA A 96 -8.52 -8.43 -0.90
CA ALA A 96 -8.41 -8.61 0.55
C ALA A 96 -6.97 -8.93 0.99
N LEU A 97 -6.26 -9.75 0.22
CA LEU A 97 -4.84 -10.03 0.45
C LEU A 97 -4.00 -8.76 0.33
N PHE A 98 -4.18 -8.01 -0.75
CA PHE A 98 -3.49 -6.75 -1.02
C PHE A 98 -3.72 -5.73 0.11
N ASP A 99 -4.97 -5.48 0.50
CA ASP A 99 -5.29 -4.57 1.60
C ASP A 99 -4.76 -5.06 2.96
N GLY A 100 -4.70 -6.37 3.18
CA GLY A 100 -4.06 -6.95 4.35
C GLY A 100 -2.56 -6.64 4.43
N TRP A 101 -1.84 -6.76 3.31
CA TRP A 101 -0.42 -6.43 3.23
C TRP A 101 -0.15 -4.93 3.38
N ARG A 102 -1.01 -4.08 2.80
CA ARG A 102 -0.94 -2.62 2.97
C ARG A 102 -1.08 -2.21 4.43
N ARG A 103 -2.03 -2.82 5.15
CA ARG A 103 -2.19 -2.63 6.60
C ARG A 103 -0.94 -3.09 7.37
N ARG A 104 -0.38 -4.27 7.07
CA ARG A 104 0.87 -4.72 7.70
C ARG A 104 2.02 -3.73 7.49
N LEU A 105 2.15 -3.12 6.31
CA LEU A 105 3.13 -2.07 6.05
C LEU A 105 2.90 -0.84 6.95
N CYS A 106 1.67 -0.36 7.06
CA CYS A 106 1.33 0.73 7.99
C CYS A 106 1.70 0.38 9.44
N GLY A 107 1.41 -0.86 9.87
CA GLY A 107 1.75 -1.36 11.20
C GLY A 107 3.26 -1.39 11.43
N PHE A 108 4.03 -1.88 10.46
CA PHE A 108 5.49 -1.88 10.52
C PHE A 108 6.07 -0.46 10.59
N LEU A 109 5.53 0.46 9.80
CA LEU A 109 5.90 1.88 9.82
C LEU A 109 5.38 2.61 11.06
N GLY A 110 4.56 1.97 11.89
CA GLY A 110 3.95 2.55 13.08
C GLY A 110 2.97 3.70 12.79
N VAL A 111 2.40 3.78 11.58
CA VAL A 111 1.46 4.83 11.18
C VAL A 111 0.04 4.26 11.09
N ALA A 112 -0.95 5.08 11.42
CA ALA A 112 -2.35 4.70 11.18
C ALA A 112 -2.60 4.58 9.65
N PRO A 113 -3.48 3.68 9.20
CA PRO A 113 -3.89 3.62 7.81
C PRO A 113 -4.43 4.98 7.34
N GLY A 114 -4.05 5.37 6.12
CA GLY A 114 -4.59 6.56 5.49
C GLY A 114 -6.06 6.40 5.07
N PRO A 115 -6.74 7.49 4.69
CA PRO A 115 -8.17 7.48 4.38
C PRO A 115 -8.60 6.48 3.31
N ALA A 116 -7.71 6.18 2.34
CA ALA A 116 -8.03 5.24 1.27
C ALA A 116 -8.10 3.76 1.70
N LEU A 117 -7.64 3.42 2.92
CA LEU A 117 -7.74 2.07 3.49
C LEU A 117 -9.00 1.86 4.35
N GLY A 118 -9.81 2.91 4.56
CA GLY A 118 -11.03 2.88 5.35
C GLY A 118 -10.85 2.48 6.83
N ASP A 119 -11.97 2.28 7.54
CA ASP A 119 -12.02 1.96 8.98
C ASP A 119 -11.61 0.52 9.32
N GLY A 120 -10.94 -0.20 8.41
CA GLY A 120 -10.44 -1.54 8.65
C GLY A 120 -9.37 -1.54 9.73
N GLY A 121 -9.76 -1.98 10.93
CA GLY A 121 -9.00 -1.79 12.16
C GLY A 121 -7.58 -2.34 12.10
N MET A 122 -6.62 -1.48 12.48
CA MET A 122 -5.33 -1.89 12.99
C MET A 122 -5.19 -1.35 14.41
N SER A 123 -4.99 -2.23 15.38
CA SER A 123 -4.61 -1.80 16.72
C SER A 123 -3.11 -1.56 16.73
N LEU A 124 -2.72 -0.29 16.82
CA LEU A 124 -1.34 0.07 17.04
C LEU A 124 -1.11 0.05 18.55
N VAL A 125 -0.46 -0.99 19.05
CA VAL A 125 -0.08 -1.07 20.47
C VAL A 125 1.17 -0.21 20.63
N VAL A 126 1.00 0.94 21.28
CA VAL A 126 2.08 1.88 21.66
C VAL A 126 2.66 1.47 23.01
#